data_AF-A0AAJ1RRE8-F1
#
_entry.id   AF-A0AAJ1RRE8-F1
#
_cell.length_a   1.000
_cell.length_b   1.000
_cell.length_c   1.000
_cell.angle_alpha   90.00
_cell.angle_beta   90.00
_cell.angle_gamma   90.00
#
_symmetry.space_group_name_H-M   'P 1'
#
loop_
_entity.id
_entity.type
_entity.pdbx_description
1 polymer ?
#
loop_
_entity_poly.entity_id
_entity_poly.type
_entity_poly.pdbx_seq_one_letter_code
_entity_poly.pdbx_strand_id
1 'polypeptide(L)'
;MAGLGKAARGKRRWIGLRIPNGAASRASCEGLLKAVLEGLQWKMYDHIPGPDGSATAIIRVPLYDCESATSRINSEEGWRTLTRSGKIKLVRERLKVD
;
A
#
# COMPACT_ATOMS: atom_id res chain seq x y z
N MET A 1 5.83 -30.37 -1.96
CA MET A 1 5.40 -29.50 -0.84
C MET A 1 4.02 -28.92 -1.15
N ALA A 2 2.96 -29.47 -0.56
CA ALA A 2 1.61 -28.95 -0.72
C ALA A 2 1.55 -27.54 -0.11
N GLY A 3 1.43 -26.52 -0.93
CA GLY A 3 1.40 -25.13 -0.48
C GLY A 3 0.24 -24.94 0.48
N LEU A 4 0.53 -24.44 1.69
CA LEU A 4 -0.42 -24.08 2.75
C LEU A 4 -1.78 -23.70 2.15
N GLY A 5 -2.82 -24.45 2.52
CA GLY A 5 -4.17 -24.31 1.98
C GLY A 5 -4.67 -22.86 2.09
N LYS A 6 -5.66 -22.49 1.27
CA LYS A 6 -6.19 -21.11 1.22
C LYS A 6 -6.54 -20.54 2.61
N ALA A 7 -6.98 -21.38 3.55
CA ALA A 7 -7.29 -21.01 4.92
C ALA A 7 -6.07 -20.60 5.76
N ALA A 8 -4.90 -21.18 5.51
CA ALA A 8 -3.68 -20.98 6.32
C ALA A 8 -2.85 -19.74 5.90
N ARG A 9 -3.15 -19.08 4.77
CA ARG A 9 -2.32 -17.99 4.20
C ARG A 9 -2.55 -16.60 4.81
N GLY A 10 -3.39 -16.50 5.83
CA GLY A 10 -3.82 -15.25 6.46
C GLY A 10 -4.67 -14.38 5.53
N LYS A 11 -5.70 -13.72 6.06
CA LYS A 11 -6.50 -12.75 5.30
C LYS A 11 -5.70 -11.46 5.13
N ARG A 12 -5.79 -10.86 3.93
CA ARG A 12 -5.00 -9.69 3.53
C ARG A 12 -5.89 -8.64 2.88
N ARG A 13 -5.37 -7.41 2.80
CA ARG A 13 -5.92 -6.31 2.02
C ARG A 13 -4.82 -5.64 1.20
N TRP A 14 -5.21 -5.20 0.03
CA TRP A 14 -4.43 -4.36 -0.86
C TRP A 14 -4.93 -2.94 -0.71
N ILE A 15 -4.03 -2.00 -0.50
CA ILE A 15 -4.32 -0.58 -0.35
C ILE A 15 -3.57 0.15 -1.45
N GLY A 16 -4.32 0.82 -2.32
CA GLY A 16 -3.78 1.81 -3.25
C GLY A 16 -3.79 3.17 -2.56
N LEU A 17 -2.64 3.87 -2.57
CA LEU A 17 -2.49 5.15 -1.90
C LEU A 17 -1.67 6.14 -2.73
N ARG A 18 -1.88 7.41 -2.41
CA ARG A 18 -1.11 8.55 -2.89
C ARG A 18 -0.11 8.96 -1.82
N ILE A 19 1.14 9.16 -2.23
CA ILE A 19 2.24 9.63 -1.39
C ILE A 19 2.68 10.98 -1.97
N PRO A 20 2.88 12.02 -1.13
CA PRO A 20 3.28 13.35 -1.56
C PRO A 20 4.74 13.36 -2.04
N ASN A 21 5.30 14.55 -2.28
CA ASN A 21 6.68 14.74 -2.73
C ASN A 21 7.70 13.99 -1.83
N GLY A 22 8.82 13.56 -2.43
CA GLY A 22 9.84 12.74 -1.79
C GLY A 22 9.72 11.24 -2.10
N ALA A 23 8.76 10.85 -2.93
CA ALA A 23 8.48 9.46 -3.29
C ALA A 23 8.88 9.11 -4.75
N ALA A 24 9.76 9.89 -5.37
CA ALA A 24 10.19 9.71 -6.76
C ALA A 24 10.87 8.36 -7.04
N SER A 25 11.53 7.77 -6.03
CA SER A 25 12.17 6.46 -6.14
C SER A 25 11.45 5.43 -5.27
N ARG A 26 11.56 4.15 -5.67
CA ARG A 26 11.03 3.02 -4.90
C ARG A 26 11.58 3.01 -3.46
N ALA A 27 12.88 3.25 -3.31
CA ALA A 27 13.56 3.24 -2.00
C ALA A 27 13.10 4.39 -1.11
N SER A 28 12.97 5.61 -1.66
CA SER A 28 12.47 6.78 -0.92
C SER A 28 11.02 6.57 -0.49
N CYS A 29 10.18 6.04 -1.38
CA CYS A 29 8.80 5.66 -1.10
C CYS A 29 8.70 4.60 0.02
N GLU A 30 9.53 3.55 -0.01
CA GLU A 30 9.59 2.54 1.06
C GLU A 30 10.06 3.13 2.39
N GLY A 31 11.02 4.06 2.38
CA GLY A 31 11.48 4.77 3.58
C GLY A 31 10.38 5.59 4.22
N LEU A 32 9.64 6.36 3.42
CA LEU A 32 8.48 7.13 3.85
C LEU A 32 7.39 6.23 4.46
N LEU A 33 7.02 5.15 3.76
CA LEU A 33 6.04 4.17 4.24
C LEU A 33 6.46 3.50 5.55
N LYS A 34 7.76 3.26 5.74
CA LYS A 34 8.30 2.64 6.97
C LYS A 34 8.06 3.53 8.19
N ALA A 35 8.21 4.85 8.05
CA ALA A 35 7.91 5.80 9.12
C ALA A 35 6.40 5.82 9.43
N VAL A 36 5.55 6.00 8.42
CA VAL A 36 4.09 6.12 8.60
C VAL A 36 3.46 4.83 9.15
N LEU A 37 3.94 3.67 8.70
CA LEU A 37 3.38 2.37 9.04
C LEU A 37 4.23 1.61 10.07
N GLU A 38 5.00 2.33 10.90
CA GLU A 38 5.87 1.72 11.90
C GLU A 38 5.10 0.76 12.84
N GLY A 39 5.60 -0.46 13.03
CA GLY A 39 4.95 -1.46 13.87
C GLY A 39 3.77 -2.19 13.22
N LEU A 40 3.38 -1.84 12.00
CA LEU A 40 2.40 -2.59 11.21
C LEU A 40 3.09 -3.57 10.26
N GLN A 41 2.43 -4.68 9.94
CA GLN A 41 2.91 -5.60 8.92
C GLN A 41 2.47 -5.10 7.54
N TRP A 42 3.42 -4.81 6.65
CA TRP A 42 3.09 -4.39 5.29
C TRP A 42 4.19 -4.76 4.29
N LYS A 43 3.87 -4.67 2.99
CA LYS A 43 4.84 -4.80 1.89
C LYS A 43 4.39 -3.96 0.70
N MET A 44 5.29 -3.16 0.13
CA MET A 44 5.03 -2.46 -1.14
C MET A 44 5.17 -3.41 -2.33
N TYR A 45 4.21 -3.36 -3.23
CA TYR A 45 4.22 -4.12 -4.48
C TYR A 45 4.49 -3.20 -5.65
N ASP A 46 3.58 -2.24 -5.86
CA ASP A 46 3.69 -1.31 -6.99
C ASP A 46 4.11 0.06 -6.49
N HIS A 47 4.97 0.71 -7.28
CA HIS A 47 5.41 2.09 -7.10
C HIS A 47 5.34 2.74 -8.48
N ILE A 48 4.52 3.79 -8.58
CA ILE A 48 4.30 4.55 -9.79
C ILE A 48 4.67 6.00 -9.48
N PRO A 49 5.84 6.48 -9.92
CA PRO A 49 6.26 7.85 -9.67
C PRO A 49 5.36 8.83 -10.43
N GLY A 50 5.03 9.94 -9.77
CA GLY A 50 4.34 11.08 -10.36
C GLY A 50 5.33 12.16 -10.84
N PRO A 51 4.87 13.12 -11.66
CA PRO A 51 5.72 14.15 -12.25
C PRO A 51 6.28 15.17 -11.24
N ASP A 52 5.63 15.32 -10.09
CA ASP A 52 5.91 16.29 -9.01
C ASP A 52 6.74 15.68 -7.86
N GLY A 53 7.48 14.59 -8.11
CA GLY A 53 8.27 13.89 -7.09
C GLY A 53 7.46 13.06 -6.11
N SER A 54 6.17 12.96 -6.37
CA SER A 54 5.18 12.19 -5.63
C SER A 54 5.10 10.74 -6.14
N ALA A 55 4.24 9.91 -5.55
CA ALA A 55 3.95 8.59 -6.11
C ALA A 55 2.53 8.09 -5.85
N THR A 56 2.09 7.14 -6.65
CA THR A 56 1.02 6.21 -6.32
C THR A 56 1.66 4.87 -5.96
N ALA A 57 1.25 4.28 -4.85
CA ALA A 57 1.77 2.99 -4.41
C ALA A 57 0.65 2.00 -4.14
N ILE A 58 0.96 0.71 -4.28
CA ILE A 58 0.09 -0.38 -3.81
C ILE A 58 0.83 -1.16 -2.74
N ILE A 59 0.29 -1.18 -1.53
CA ILE A 59 0.80 -1.97 -0.41
C ILE A 59 -0.13 -3.13 -0.07
N ARG A 60 0.45 -4.19 0.47
CA ARG A 60 -0.25 -5.34 1.04
C ARG A 60 -0.13 -5.29 2.55
N VAL A 61 -1.25 -5.39 3.25
CA VAL A 61 -1.32 -5.47 4.72
C VAL A 61 -2.14 -6.70 5.15
N PRO A 62 -1.90 -7.28 6.34
CA PRO A 62 -2.86 -8.19 6.96
C PRO A 62 -4.23 -7.52 7.13
N LEU A 63 -5.29 -8.32 7.14
CA LEU A 63 -6.64 -7.78 7.31
C LEU A 63 -6.81 -7.05 8.64
N TYR A 64 -6.18 -7.53 9.72
CA TYR A 64 -6.27 -6.92 11.04
C TYR A 64 -5.57 -5.55 11.12
N ASP A 65 -4.50 -5.33 10.34
CA ASP A 65 -3.79 -4.04 10.26
C ASP A 65 -4.44 -3.06 9.26
N CYS A 66 -5.44 -3.49 8.49
CA CYS A 66 -5.98 -2.70 7.37
C CYS A 66 -6.56 -1.35 7.81
N GLU A 67 -7.33 -1.33 8.90
CA GLU A 67 -7.93 -0.10 9.41
C GLU A 67 -6.85 0.81 10.00
N SER A 68 -5.93 0.28 10.80
CA SER A 68 -4.81 1.04 11.37
C SER A 68 -3.92 1.65 10.29
N ALA A 69 -3.56 0.89 9.26
CA ALA A 69 -2.77 1.38 8.14
C ALA A 69 -3.52 2.50 7.38
N THR A 70 -4.82 2.30 7.10
CA THR A 70 -5.64 3.30 6.41
C THR A 70 -5.75 4.59 7.22
N SER A 71 -5.97 4.48 8.55
CA SER A 71 -6.05 5.64 9.44
C SER A 71 -4.74 6.42 9.43
N ARG A 72 -3.59 5.76 9.63
CA ARG A 72 -2.30 6.44 9.64
C ARG A 72 -1.98 7.13 8.32
N ILE A 73 -2.20 6.43 7.19
CA ILE A 73 -2.01 7.03 5.86
C ILE A 73 -2.85 8.30 5.69
N ASN A 74 -4.10 8.32 6.17
CA ASN A 74 -4.97 9.49 6.00
C ASN A 74 -4.76 10.56 7.09
N SER A 75 -4.01 10.27 8.15
CA SER A 75 -3.62 11.24 9.19
C SER A 75 -2.34 12.01 8.81
N GLU A 76 -1.54 11.47 7.90
CA GLU A 76 -0.33 12.13 7.40
C GLU A 76 -0.67 13.20 6.36
N GLU A 77 -0.05 14.37 6.49
CA GLU A 77 -0.31 15.50 5.59
C GLU A 77 0.10 15.18 4.14
N GLY A 78 -0.84 15.38 3.21
CA GLY A 78 -0.61 15.13 1.78
C GLY A 78 -0.65 13.66 1.36
N TRP A 79 -0.80 12.72 2.31
CA TRP A 79 -1.04 11.32 2.02
C TRP A 79 -2.53 11.03 1.91
N ARG A 80 -2.88 10.04 1.10
CA ARG A 80 -4.29 9.63 0.98
C ARG A 80 -4.44 8.20 0.50
N THR A 81 -5.33 7.46 1.14
CA THR A 81 -5.82 6.18 0.61
C THR A 81 -6.77 6.42 -0.56
N LEU A 82 -6.45 5.83 -1.72
CA LEU A 82 -7.26 5.95 -2.94
C LEU A 82 -8.28 4.81 -3.05
N THR A 83 -7.87 3.58 -2.77
CA THR A 83 -8.78 2.43 -2.83
C THR A 83 -8.26 1.24 -2.03
N ARG A 84 -9.17 0.32 -1.66
CA ARG A 84 -8.85 -0.92 -0.94
C ARG A 84 -9.58 -2.11 -1.56
N SER A 85 -8.94 -3.28 -1.56
CA SER A 85 -9.55 -4.53 -2.04
C SER A 85 -8.90 -5.78 -1.46
N GLY A 86 -9.61 -6.91 -1.53
CA GLY A 86 -9.00 -8.23 -1.30
C GLY A 86 -8.14 -8.73 -2.47
N LYS A 87 -8.20 -8.07 -3.64
CA LYS A 87 -7.50 -8.48 -4.86
C LYS A 87 -6.67 -7.33 -5.42
N ILE A 88 -5.38 -7.57 -5.69
CA ILE A 88 -4.48 -6.56 -6.29
C ILE A 88 -4.99 -6.08 -7.65
N LYS A 89 -5.53 -6.99 -8.48
CA LYS A 89 -6.09 -6.67 -9.79
C LYS A 89 -7.16 -5.56 -9.71
N LEU A 90 -8.08 -5.67 -8.74
CA LEU A 90 -9.12 -4.64 -8.53
C LEU A 90 -8.54 -3.29 -8.07
N VAL A 91 -7.41 -3.29 -7.36
CA VAL A 91 -6.73 -2.03 -6.98
C VAL A 91 -6.08 -1.40 -8.21
N ARG A 92 -5.35 -2.20 -9.00
CA ARG A 92 -4.72 -1.79 -10.26
C ARG A 92 -5.70 -1.20 -11.27
N GLU A 93 -6.81 -1.91 -11.52
CA GLU A 93 -7.90 -1.44 -12.39
C GLU A 93 -8.46 -0.08 -11.95
N ARG A 94 -8.70 0.11 -10.65
CA ARG A 94 -9.21 1.38 -10.10
C ARG A 94 -8.20 2.51 -10.14
N LEU A 95 -6.91 2.18 -10.01
CA LEU A 95 -5.80 3.13 -10.14
C LEU A 95 -5.42 3.39 -11.61
N LYS A 96 -5.98 2.61 -12.55
CA LYS A 96 -5.63 2.65 -13.98
C LYS A 96 -4.14 2.37 -14.23
N VAL A 97 -3.60 1.41 -13.49
CA VAL A 97 -2.20 0.94 -13.57
C VAL A 97 -2.24 -0.58 -13.79
N ASP A 98 -2.54 -1.01 -15.01
CA ASP A 98 -2.54 -2.44 -15.38
C ASP A 98 -1.29 -2.80 -16.19
#